data_AF-A0ABC9W501-F1
#
_entry.id   AF-A0ABC9W501-F1
#
_cell.length_a   1.000
_cell.length_b   1.000
_cell.length_c   1.000
_cell.angle_alpha   90.00
_cell.angle_beta   90.00
_cell.angle_gamma   90.00
#
_symmetry.space_group_name_H-M   'P 1'
#
loop_
_entity.id
_entity.type
_entity.pdbx_description
1 polymer ?
#
loop_
_entity_poly.entity_id
_entity_poly.type
_entity_poly.pdbx_seq_one_letter_code
_entity_poly.pdbx_strand_id
1 'polypeptide(L)'
;MLRELAEVLTKPLSIIYQQSWLTGEVLVDWKLANVMSIYNKSWKEDPGNYRPVSLTLVPGKVMEQIVLGAIMQHIQHNQVIRPSQYGFMKGKSCLTNLISFYDKMTHLMDEGEAVDVVYLSVLGLALGSEQPHAMLQAWGRVAGRLPSGKRTGGVGRQPAAYEPAEYEPAVCPGGQEGQQHPGLI
;
A
#
# COMPACT_ATOMS: atom_id res chain seq x y z
N MET A 1 5.05 29.42 0.21
CA MET A 1 4.48 29.15 -1.13
C MET A 1 3.07 28.57 -1.11
N LEU A 2 2.81 27.25 -1.10
CA LEU A 2 1.41 26.75 -1.22
C LEU A 2 0.48 27.15 -0.04
N ARG A 3 1.03 27.26 1.17
CA ARG A 3 0.26 27.77 2.33
C ARG A 3 -0.15 29.24 2.18
N GLU A 4 0.67 30.06 1.54
CA GLU A 4 0.37 31.49 1.30
C GLU A 4 -0.71 31.66 0.22
N LEU A 5 -0.78 30.75 -0.75
CA LEU A 5 -1.80 30.75 -1.81
C LEU A 5 -3.05 29.92 -1.45
N ALA A 6 -3.16 29.45 -0.21
CA ALA A 6 -4.22 28.53 0.20
C ALA A 6 -5.61 29.13 -0.05
N GLU A 7 -5.84 30.41 0.30
CA GLU A 7 -7.14 31.06 0.12
C GLU A 7 -7.57 31.11 -1.35
N VAL A 8 -6.64 31.40 -2.25
CA VAL A 8 -6.89 31.49 -3.69
C VAL A 8 -7.12 30.11 -4.30
N LEU A 9 -6.34 29.11 -3.87
CA LEU A 9 -6.37 27.76 -4.44
C LEU A 9 -7.46 26.87 -3.84
N THR A 10 -7.97 27.18 -2.65
CA THR A 10 -8.96 26.33 -1.94
C THR A 10 -10.22 26.13 -2.78
N LYS A 11 -10.78 27.21 -3.34
CA LYS A 11 -12.04 27.13 -4.11
C LYS A 11 -11.91 26.34 -5.42
N PRO A 12 -10.91 26.58 -6.29
CA PRO A 12 -10.77 25.75 -7.50
C PRO A 12 -10.42 24.30 -7.16
N LEU A 13 -9.54 24.05 -6.18
CA LEU A 13 -9.18 22.69 -5.79
C LEU A 13 -10.36 21.92 -5.19
N SER A 14 -11.23 22.56 -4.39
CA SER A 14 -12.40 21.89 -3.83
C SER A 14 -13.38 21.43 -4.90
N ILE A 15 -13.57 22.22 -5.97
CA ILE A 15 -14.39 21.84 -7.12
C ILE A 15 -13.80 20.61 -7.82
N ILE A 16 -12.49 20.62 -8.08
CA ILE A 16 -11.80 19.50 -8.76
C ILE A 16 -11.86 18.23 -7.89
N TYR A 17 -11.60 18.33 -6.60
CA TYR A 17 -11.69 17.18 -5.68
C TYR A 17 -13.10 16.62 -5.59
N GLN A 18 -14.11 17.49 -5.54
CA GLN A 18 -15.50 17.06 -5.49
C GLN A 18 -15.90 16.32 -6.78
N GLN A 19 -15.50 16.84 -7.94
CA GLN A 19 -15.71 16.17 -9.22
C GLN A 19 -15.02 14.81 -9.24
N SER A 20 -13.75 14.76 -8.85
CA SER A 20 -12.97 13.52 -8.81
C SER A 20 -13.60 12.47 -7.88
N TRP A 21 -14.14 12.91 -6.74
CA TRP A 21 -14.83 12.06 -5.79
C TRP A 21 -16.12 11.46 -6.37
N LEU A 22 -16.89 12.25 -7.10
CA LEU A 22 -18.18 11.84 -7.67
C LEU A 22 -18.00 10.92 -8.89
N THR A 23 -17.02 11.22 -9.75
CA THR A 23 -16.77 10.43 -10.97
C THR A 23 -15.93 9.19 -10.70
N GLY A 24 -15.15 9.18 -9.61
CA GLY A 24 -14.12 8.16 -9.37
C GLY A 24 -12.89 8.31 -10.27
N GLU A 25 -12.78 9.43 -11.01
CA GLU A 25 -11.67 9.71 -11.90
C GLU A 25 -10.79 10.83 -11.35
N VAL A 26 -9.47 10.67 -11.45
CA VAL A 26 -8.48 11.68 -11.03
C VAL A 26 -7.79 12.25 -12.27
N LEU A 27 -7.43 13.53 -12.22
CA LEU A 27 -6.67 14.21 -13.29
C LEU A 27 -5.40 13.42 -13.65
N VAL A 28 -5.11 13.35 -14.95
CA VAL A 28 -3.96 12.59 -15.48
C VAL A 28 -2.66 13.05 -14.84
N ASP A 29 -2.46 14.37 -14.71
CA ASP A 29 -1.26 14.96 -14.11
C ASP A 29 -1.03 14.50 -12.67
N TRP A 30 -2.08 14.16 -11.93
CA TRP A 30 -1.97 13.71 -10.54
C TRP A 30 -1.63 12.23 -10.42
N LYS A 31 -1.79 11.46 -11.51
CA LYS A 31 -1.37 10.06 -11.61
C LYS A 31 0.10 9.93 -11.99
N LEU A 32 0.70 11.00 -12.50
CA LEU A 32 2.11 11.05 -12.87
C LEU A 32 2.96 11.36 -11.63
N ALA A 33 4.13 10.72 -11.56
CA ALA A 33 5.10 10.95 -10.50
C ALA A 33 6.51 11.07 -11.07
N ASN A 34 7.29 11.99 -10.51
CA ASN A 34 8.72 12.02 -10.77
C ASN A 34 9.41 10.96 -9.88
N VAL A 35 10.03 9.96 -10.48
CA VAL A 35 10.71 8.90 -9.74
C VAL A 35 12.15 9.32 -9.47
N MET A 36 12.51 9.42 -8.20
CA MET A 36 13.88 9.71 -7.77
C MET A 36 14.42 8.58 -6.91
N SER A 37 15.69 8.24 -7.11
CA SER A 37 16.38 7.26 -6.27
C SER A 37 16.85 7.93 -4.98
N ILE A 38 16.42 7.40 -3.82
CA ILE A 38 16.95 7.80 -2.52
C ILE A 38 17.91 6.71 -2.05
N TYR A 39 19.14 7.12 -1.75
CA TYR A 39 20.13 6.26 -1.15
C TYR A 39 19.66 5.80 0.24
N ASN A 40 19.68 4.49 0.47
CA ASN A 40 19.27 3.90 1.74
C ASN A 40 20.45 3.84 2.73
N LYS A 41 21.30 2.80 2.65
CA LYS A 41 22.55 2.58 3.42
C LYS A 41 23.44 1.56 2.68
N SER A 42 24.74 1.51 3.02
CA SER A 42 25.83 0.63 2.52
C SER A 42 26.81 1.27 1.49
N TRP A 43 27.12 0.62 0.36
CA TRP A 43 28.04 1.13 -0.68
C TRP A 43 27.25 1.87 -1.76
N LYS A 44 27.66 3.11 -2.07
CA LYS A 44 26.96 3.96 -3.06
C LYS A 44 27.03 3.43 -4.49
N GLU A 45 27.99 2.54 -4.78
CA GLU A 45 28.21 2.01 -6.13
C GLU A 45 27.30 0.82 -6.46
N ASP A 46 26.61 0.24 -5.47
CA ASP A 46 25.67 -0.85 -5.71
C ASP A 46 24.25 -0.26 -5.91
N PRO A 47 23.67 -0.40 -7.12
CA PRO A 47 22.33 0.10 -7.45
C PRO A 47 21.23 -0.47 -6.55
N GLY A 48 21.44 -1.65 -5.96
CA GLY A 48 20.50 -2.29 -5.03
C GLY A 48 20.31 -1.52 -3.72
N ASN A 49 21.19 -0.55 -3.41
CA ASN A 49 21.11 0.27 -2.20
C ASN A 49 20.27 1.55 -2.36
N TYR A 50 19.67 1.73 -3.53
CA TYR A 50 18.76 2.83 -3.80
C TYR A 50 17.33 2.32 -3.80
N ARG A 51 16.45 3.05 -3.12
CA ARG A 51 15.00 2.85 -3.25
C ARG A 51 14.42 3.90 -4.19
N PRO A 52 13.62 3.52 -5.19
CA PRO A 52 12.88 4.49 -5.97
C PRO A 52 11.79 5.13 -5.10
N VAL A 53 11.62 6.44 -5.22
CA VAL A 53 10.56 7.21 -4.55
C VAL A 53 9.83 8.03 -5.59
N SER A 54 8.52 7.81 -5.66
CA SER A 54 7.60 8.53 -6.55
C SER A 54 7.17 9.85 -5.91
N LEU A 55 7.53 10.97 -6.51
CA LEU A 55 7.08 12.30 -6.12
C LEU A 55 5.86 12.70 -6.97
N THR A 56 4.67 12.56 -6.37
CA THR A 56 3.40 13.05 -6.94
C THR A 56 3.21 14.55 -6.66
N LEU A 57 2.38 15.19 -7.49
CA LEU A 57 2.02 16.60 -7.32
C LEU A 57 1.33 16.84 -5.98
N VAL A 58 1.60 17.98 -5.34
CA VAL A 58 1.07 18.31 -4.00
C VAL A 58 -0.46 18.27 -3.95
N PRO A 59 -1.23 18.81 -4.93
CA PRO A 59 -2.69 18.64 -4.96
C PRO A 59 -3.12 17.17 -5.01
N GLY A 60 -2.42 16.33 -5.78
CA GLY A 60 -2.64 14.88 -5.81
C GLY A 60 -2.47 14.24 -4.43
N LYS A 61 -1.38 14.57 -3.71
CA LYS A 61 -1.16 14.10 -2.34
C LYS A 61 -2.25 14.54 -1.37
N VAL A 62 -2.79 15.75 -1.53
CA VAL A 62 -3.91 16.22 -0.69
C VAL A 62 -5.16 15.37 -0.96
N MET A 63 -5.46 15.07 -2.23
CA MET A 63 -6.57 14.16 -2.58
C MET A 63 -6.36 12.75 -2.02
N GLU A 64 -5.14 12.20 -2.12
CA GLU A 64 -4.79 10.91 -1.51
C GLU A 64 -5.08 10.88 -0.01
N GLN A 65 -4.77 11.97 0.72
CA GLN A 65 -5.06 12.08 2.15
C GLN A 65 -6.56 12.14 2.45
N ILE A 66 -7.35 12.81 1.61
CA ILE A 66 -8.82 12.85 1.74
C ILE A 66 -9.39 11.43 1.59
N VAL A 67 -8.97 10.72 0.54
CA VAL A 67 -9.39 9.34 0.27
C VAL A 67 -8.95 8.41 1.41
N LEU A 68 -7.69 8.48 1.83
CA LEU A 68 -7.18 7.70 2.96
C LEU A 68 -7.97 7.95 4.24
N GLY A 69 -8.34 9.21 4.51
CA GLY A 69 -9.16 9.57 5.67
C GLY A 69 -10.51 8.86 5.65
N ALA A 70 -11.21 8.87 4.51
CA ALA A 70 -12.50 8.19 4.36
C ALA A 70 -12.36 6.66 4.51
N ILE A 71 -11.29 6.07 3.96
CA ILE A 71 -10.99 4.65 4.09
C ILE A 71 -10.75 4.26 5.55
N MET A 72 -9.91 5.02 6.24
CA MET A 72 -9.59 4.79 7.64
C MET A 72 -10.83 4.90 8.53
N GLN A 73 -11.67 5.90 8.29
CA GLN A 73 -12.95 6.04 9.00
C GLN A 73 -13.85 4.81 8.80
N HIS A 74 -13.98 4.34 7.57
CA HIS A 74 -14.77 3.14 7.27
C HIS A 74 -14.21 1.89 7.95
N ILE A 75 -12.89 1.67 7.87
CA ILE A 75 -12.22 0.52 8.49
C ILE A 75 -12.46 0.50 10.00
N GLN A 76 -12.36 1.66 10.65
CA GLN A 76 -12.57 1.80 12.10
C GLN A 76 -14.04 1.58 12.49
N HIS A 77 -14.98 2.19 11.78
CA HIS A 77 -16.40 2.10 12.11
C HIS A 77 -16.95 0.68 11.92
N ASN A 78 -16.51 -0.01 10.85
CA ASN A 78 -17.03 -1.32 10.48
C ASN A 78 -16.16 -2.50 10.97
N GLN A 79 -15.10 -2.23 11.74
CA GLN A 79 -14.18 -3.25 12.26
C GLN A 79 -13.68 -4.22 11.18
N VAL A 80 -13.36 -3.68 9.99
CA VAL A 80 -12.98 -4.48 8.81
C VAL A 80 -11.67 -5.23 9.03
N ILE A 81 -10.77 -4.65 9.83
CA ILE A 81 -9.44 -5.19 10.13
C ILE A 81 -9.41 -5.72 11.56
N ARG A 82 -8.68 -6.82 11.79
CA ARG A 82 -8.55 -7.43 13.11
C ARG A 82 -7.91 -6.47 14.14
N PRO A 83 -8.35 -6.51 15.41
CA PRO A 83 -7.73 -5.73 16.48
C PRO A 83 -6.24 -6.02 16.71
N SER A 84 -5.74 -7.18 16.27
CA SER A 84 -4.31 -7.52 16.33
C SER A 84 -3.45 -6.89 15.22
N GLN A 85 -4.03 -6.17 14.25
CA GLN A 85 -3.25 -5.41 13.26
C GLN A 85 -2.75 -4.11 13.90
N TYR A 86 -1.43 -3.93 13.96
CA TYR A 86 -0.79 -2.73 14.49
C TYR A 86 -0.17 -1.82 13.42
N GLY A 87 0.33 -2.39 12.32
CA GLY A 87 0.92 -1.62 11.23
C GLY A 87 -0.11 -0.72 10.54
N PHE A 88 0.25 0.55 10.32
CA PHE A 88 -0.55 1.57 9.63
C PHE A 88 -1.91 1.90 10.27
N MET A 89 -2.13 1.55 11.54
CA MET A 89 -3.37 1.84 12.25
C MET A 89 -3.22 3.05 13.17
N LYS A 90 -4.22 3.95 13.18
CA LYS A 90 -4.24 5.10 14.10
C LYS A 90 -4.25 4.63 15.55
N GLY A 91 -3.42 5.25 16.39
CA GLY A 91 -3.33 4.93 17.82
C GLY A 91 -2.58 3.64 18.15
N LYS A 92 -1.96 2.99 17.16
CA LYS A 92 -1.13 1.80 17.33
C LYS A 92 0.29 2.06 16.88
N SER A 93 1.24 1.45 17.58
CA SER A 93 2.68 1.57 17.33
C SER A 93 3.37 0.21 17.48
N CYS A 94 4.63 0.14 17.05
CA CYS A 94 5.48 -1.02 17.29
C CYS A 94 5.61 -1.33 18.79
N LEU A 95 5.70 -0.29 19.62
CA LEU A 95 5.76 -0.45 21.08
C LEU A 95 4.47 -1.06 21.63
N THR A 96 3.29 -0.55 21.25
CA THR A 96 2.02 -1.12 21.73
C THR A 96 1.80 -2.55 21.24
N ASN A 97 2.34 -2.89 20.06
CA ASN A 97 2.33 -4.27 19.56
C ASN A 97 3.18 -5.18 20.46
N LEU A 98 4.39 -4.73 20.78
CA LEU A 98 5.31 -5.47 21.64
C LEU A 98 4.74 -5.67 23.05
N ILE A 99 4.14 -4.63 23.63
CA ILE A 99 3.47 -4.72 24.94
C ILE A 99 2.34 -5.75 24.91
N SER A 100 1.45 -5.68 23.91
CA SER A 100 0.35 -6.64 23.78
C SER A 100 0.83 -8.06 23.55
N PHE A 101 1.95 -8.23 22.85
CA PHE A 101 2.58 -9.53 22.65
C PHE A 101 3.12 -10.10 23.96
N TYR A 102 3.90 -9.31 24.72
CA TYR A 102 4.46 -9.76 26.00
C TYR A 102 3.39 -10.05 27.04
N ASP A 103 2.38 -9.20 27.16
CA ASP A 103 1.24 -9.39 28.08
C ASP A 103 0.57 -10.75 27.86
N LYS A 104 0.36 -11.12 26.58
CA LYS A 104 -0.18 -12.44 26.22
C LYS A 104 0.79 -13.58 26.53
N MET A 105 2.08 -13.40 26.26
CA MET A 105 3.10 -14.42 26.54
C MET A 105 3.24 -14.69 28.04
N THR A 106 3.31 -13.63 28.85
CA THR A 106 3.48 -13.75 30.31
C THR A 106 2.27 -14.43 30.94
N HIS A 107 1.05 -14.09 30.50
CA HIS A 107 -0.16 -14.75 30.97
C HIS A 107 -0.13 -16.27 30.74
N LEU A 108 0.24 -16.71 29.53
CA LEU A 108 0.33 -18.14 29.19
C LEU A 108 1.44 -18.84 30.00
N MET A 109 2.57 -18.16 30.24
CA MET A 109 3.66 -18.70 31.05
C MET A 109 3.26 -18.85 32.53
N ASP A 110 2.49 -17.91 33.07
CA ASP A 110 1.98 -17.96 34.45
C ASP A 110 0.98 -19.12 34.65
N GLU A 111 0.26 -19.50 33.60
CA GLU A 111 -0.62 -20.69 33.58
C GLU A 111 0.15 -22.01 33.43
N GLY A 112 1.45 -21.97 33.18
CA GLY A 112 2.30 -23.15 32.98
C GLY A 112 2.21 -23.74 31.57
N GLU A 113 1.65 -23.01 30.61
CA GLU A 113 1.51 -23.45 29.21
C GLU A 113 2.85 -23.33 28.46
N ALA A 114 3.10 -24.27 27.54
CA ALA A 114 4.23 -24.19 26.62
C ALA A 114 3.89 -23.20 25.48
N VAL A 115 4.78 -22.24 25.22
CA VAL A 115 4.55 -21.18 24.22
C VAL A 115 5.62 -21.21 23.13
N ASP A 116 5.19 -21.45 21.89
CA ASP A 116 6.02 -21.33 20.69
C ASP A 116 5.62 -20.10 19.86
N VAL A 117 6.61 -19.41 19.29
CA VAL A 117 6.41 -18.18 18.52
C VAL A 117 6.96 -18.34 17.11
N VAL A 118 6.10 -18.14 16.10
CA VAL A 118 6.48 -18.21 14.68
C VAL A 118 6.48 -16.81 14.06
N TYR A 119 7.65 -16.38 13.58
CA TYR A 119 7.80 -15.11 12.86
C TYR A 119 7.69 -15.35 11.35
N LEU A 120 6.71 -14.74 10.71
CA LEU A 120 6.50 -14.80 9.26
C LEU A 120 6.81 -13.45 8.63
N SER A 121 7.53 -13.46 7.51
CA SER A 121 7.79 -12.28 6.69
C SER A 121 7.38 -12.57 5.25
N VAL A 122 6.65 -11.64 4.65
CA VAL A 122 6.37 -11.68 3.20
C VAL A 122 7.50 -10.91 2.51
N LEU A 123 8.26 -11.57 1.63
CA LEU A 123 9.34 -10.93 0.88
C LEU A 123 8.79 -9.73 0.08
N GLY A 124 9.61 -8.67 -0.05
CA GLY A 124 9.25 -7.30 -0.47
C GLY A 124 8.72 -7.09 -1.90
N LEU A 125 7.98 -8.04 -2.47
CA LEU A 125 7.14 -7.83 -3.66
C LEU A 125 5.75 -7.28 -3.31
N ALA A 126 5.35 -7.30 -2.03
CA ALA A 126 3.99 -6.95 -1.62
C ALA A 126 3.55 -5.52 -1.99
N LEU A 127 4.46 -4.55 -2.16
CA LEU A 127 4.10 -3.20 -2.64
C LEU A 127 4.23 -3.02 -4.16
N GLY A 128 4.88 -3.97 -4.85
CA GLY A 128 5.10 -3.92 -6.29
C GLY A 128 4.23 -4.88 -7.11
N SER A 129 3.62 -5.88 -6.48
CA SER A 129 2.87 -6.95 -7.16
C SER A 129 1.37 -7.00 -6.80
N GLU A 130 0.81 -5.98 -6.14
CA GLU A 130 -0.64 -5.94 -5.94
C GLU A 130 -1.34 -5.79 -7.30
N GLN A 131 -1.88 -6.90 -7.81
CA GLN A 131 -2.74 -6.86 -8.98
C GLN A 131 -3.92 -5.93 -8.68
N PRO A 132 -4.18 -4.90 -9.51
CA PRO A 132 -5.28 -3.96 -9.31
C PRO A 132 -6.62 -4.67 -9.09
N HIS A 133 -6.79 -5.86 -9.66
CA HIS A 133 -7.96 -6.70 -9.50
C HIS A 133 -8.17 -7.21 -8.07
N ALA A 134 -7.12 -7.66 -7.38
CA ALA A 134 -7.23 -8.15 -5.98
C ALA A 134 -7.57 -7.00 -5.02
N MET A 135 -6.97 -5.82 -5.23
CA MET A 135 -7.30 -4.61 -4.49
C MET A 135 -8.72 -4.14 -4.77
N LEU A 136 -9.19 -4.18 -6.02
CA LEU A 136 -10.57 -3.86 -6.39
C LEU A 136 -11.59 -4.85 -5.81
N GLN A 137 -11.27 -6.14 -5.74
CA GLN A 137 -12.12 -7.14 -5.09
C GLN A 137 -12.18 -6.94 -3.56
N ALA A 138 -11.02 -6.69 -2.93
CA ALA A 138 -10.96 -6.34 -1.52
C ALA A 138 -11.74 -5.05 -1.24
N TRP A 139 -11.58 -4.03 -2.09
CA TRP A 139 -12.35 -2.80 -2.07
C TRP A 139 -13.84 -3.05 -2.27
N GLY A 140 -14.26 -3.93 -3.18
CA GLY A 140 -15.67 -4.28 -3.39
C GLY A 140 -16.33 -4.86 -2.13
N ARG A 141 -15.60 -5.65 -1.34
CA ARG A 141 -16.06 -6.19 -0.04
C ARG A 141 -16.15 -5.14 1.07
N VAL A 142 -15.41 -4.03 0.93
CA VAL A 142 -15.39 -2.88 1.85
C VAL A 142 -16.45 -1.85 1.42
N ALA A 143 -16.44 -1.43 0.17
CA ALA A 143 -17.33 -0.44 -0.44
C ALA A 143 -18.79 -0.90 -0.56
N GLY A 144 -19.06 -2.21 -0.69
CA GLY A 144 -20.42 -2.78 -0.69
C GLY A 144 -21.22 -2.52 0.61
N ARG A 145 -20.58 -1.94 1.63
CA ARG A 145 -21.18 -1.53 2.91
C ARG A 145 -21.08 -0.02 3.19
N LEU A 146 -20.82 0.80 2.17
CA LEU A 146 -20.95 2.26 2.26
C LEU A 146 -22.37 2.66 1.82
N PRO A 147 -23.03 3.65 2.46
CA PRO A 147 -24.32 4.15 1.97
C PRO A 147 -24.14 4.67 0.55
N SER A 148 -24.63 3.90 -0.42
CA SER A 148 -24.64 4.32 -1.81
C SER A 148 -25.67 5.45 -1.94
N GLY A 149 -25.18 6.67 -2.18
CA GLY A 149 -26.03 7.75 -2.70
C GLY A 149 -26.79 7.23 -3.91
N LYS A 150 -28.11 7.47 -3.94
CA LYS A 150 -29.05 6.91 -4.91
C LYS A 150 -28.52 7.06 -6.34
N ARG A 151 -28.30 5.92 -6.99
CA ARG A 151 -27.93 5.83 -8.42
C ARG A 151 -29.23 5.96 -9.23
N THR A 152 -29.53 7.15 -9.74
CA THR A 152 -30.53 7.31 -10.81
C THR A 152 -29.85 6.99 -12.15
N GLY A 153 -30.51 6.15 -12.94
CA GLY A 153 -29.92 5.42 -14.06
C GLY A 153 -29.39 6.25 -15.23
N GLY A 154 -28.50 5.62 -15.99
CA GLY A 154 -27.97 6.13 -17.25
C GLY A 154 -27.06 5.10 -17.92
N VAL A 155 -27.61 4.50 -18.98
CA VAL A 155 -27.03 3.76 -20.12
C VAL A 155 -25.54 3.40 -20.07
N GLY A 156 -25.26 2.10 -20.20
CA GLY A 156 -23.94 1.51 -20.15
C GLY A 156 -23.02 1.86 -21.32
N ARG A 157 -21.73 1.81 -21.03
CA ARG A 157 -20.65 1.68 -22.02
C ARG A 157 -19.57 0.78 -21.39
N GLN A 158 -19.30 -0.35 -22.04
CA GLN A 158 -18.28 -1.33 -21.64
C GLN A 158 -16.87 -0.74 -21.88
N PRO A 159 -15.88 -0.93 -20.98
CA PRO A 159 -14.49 -0.65 -21.31
C PRO A 159 -13.90 -1.81 -22.13
N ALA A 160 -13.02 -1.46 -23.06
CA ALA A 160 -12.26 -2.38 -23.90
C ALA A 160 -11.42 -3.35 -23.05
N ALA A 161 -11.42 -4.62 -23.46
CA ALA A 161 -10.59 -5.66 -22.88
C ALA A 161 -9.10 -5.28 -22.95
N TYR A 162 -8.41 -5.48 -21.84
CA TYR A 162 -6.95 -5.39 -21.74
C TYR A 162 -6.37 -6.73 -22.21
N GLU A 163 -5.72 -6.74 -23.37
CA GLU A 163 -4.88 -7.85 -23.84
C GLU A 163 -3.56 -7.85 -23.04
N PRO A 164 -3.16 -8.94 -22.37
CA PRO A 164 -1.88 -9.01 -21.68
C PRO A 164 -0.73 -9.16 -22.68
N ALA A 165 0.32 -8.34 -22.55
CA ALA A 165 1.57 -8.57 -23.26
C ALA A 165 2.20 -9.90 -22.82
N GLU A 166 2.57 -10.74 -23.79
CA GLU A 166 3.27 -12.01 -23.60
C GLU A 166 4.61 -11.76 -22.89
N TYR A 167 4.83 -12.49 -21.79
CA TYR A 167 6.09 -12.50 -21.05
C TYR A 167 7.01 -13.57 -21.64
N GLU A 168 8.04 -13.15 -22.36
CA GLU A 168 9.15 -14.00 -22.78
C GLU A 168 10.14 -14.14 -21.60
N PRO A 169 10.35 -15.34 -21.03
CA PRO A 169 11.33 -15.52 -19.97
C PRO A 169 12.76 -15.43 -20.54
N ALA A 170 13.59 -14.61 -19.90
CA ALA A 170 15.00 -14.51 -20.23
C ALA A 170 15.71 -15.86 -20.00
N VAL A 171 16.28 -16.42 -21.07
CA VAL A 171 17.16 -17.58 -21.05
C VAL A 171 18.53 -17.14 -20.54
N CYS A 172 18.95 -17.64 -19.39
CA CYS A 172 20.33 -17.49 -18.91
C CYS A 172 21.26 -18.37 -19.77
N PRO A 173 22.30 -17.82 -20.44
CA PRO A 173 23.31 -18.65 -21.06
C PRO A 173 24.14 -19.33 -19.96
N GLY A 174 24.23 -20.66 -20.03
CA GLY A 174 24.80 -21.49 -18.97
C GLY A 174 26.32 -21.48 -18.87
N GLY A 175 26.78 -22.13 -17.79
CA GLY A 175 28.04 -22.88 -17.75
C GLY A 175 29.14 -22.33 -16.85
N GLN A 176 29.25 -22.86 -15.62
CA GLN A 176 30.40 -23.70 -15.27
C GLN A 176 30.09 -24.53 -14.00
N GLU A 177 30.11 -25.85 -14.21
CA GLU A 177 30.14 -26.89 -13.18
C GLU A 177 31.46 -26.84 -12.39
N GLY A 178 31.35 -27.18 -11.11
CA GLY A 178 32.34 -28.04 -10.44
C GLY A 178 33.64 -27.39 -9.96
N GLN A 179 33.66 -26.98 -8.69
CA GLN A 179 34.83 -27.26 -7.86
C GLN A 179 34.45 -27.44 -6.38
N GLN A 180 34.38 -28.71 -6.01
CA GLN A 180 34.47 -29.20 -4.64
C GLN A 180 35.92 -29.01 -4.16
N HIS A 181 36.14 -28.49 -2.97
CA HIS A 181 37.31 -28.85 -2.18
C HIS A 181 36.99 -28.92 -0.67
N PRO A 182 37.68 -29.84 0.04
CA PRO A 182 37.27 -30.42 1.31
C PRO A 182 37.66 -29.56 2.51
N GLY A 183 37.04 -29.86 3.65
CA GLY A 183 37.07 -29.02 4.85
C GLY A 183 38.42 -28.88 5.54
N LEU A 184 38.37 -28.06 6.58
CA LEU A 184 39.29 -28.06 7.71
C LEU A 184 38.50 -27.64 8.95
N ILE A 185 38.88 -28.32 10.03
CA ILE A 185 38.35 -28.37 11.40
C ILE A 185 38.12 -26.98 12.01
#